data_AF-A0AAD9GTA3-F1
#
_entry.id   AF-A0AAD9GTA3-F1
#
_cell.length_a   1.000
_cell.length_b   1.000
_cell.length_c   1.000
_cell.angle_alpha   90.00
_cell.angle_beta   90.00
_cell.angle_gamma   90.00
#
_symmetry.space_group_name_H-M   'P 1'
#
loop_
_entity.id
_entity.type
_entity.pdbx_description
1 polymer ?
#
loop_
_entity_poly.entity_id
_entity_poly.type
_entity_poly.pdbx_seq_one_letter_code
_entity_poly.pdbx_strand_id
1 'polypeptide(L)'
;MRLFILLLLVVVLVTTNALTTTTESTQSTGATNSRRSLRLTTKNNVDAVKEDMTDTEMRAPGGGGLSSLKSKISDKIPLKVKLAWWQEVVGKSPEYVKKKLGANHPLYLKYKHRHEGLKMFDLASTSYSTYKVWKEQGLDSMITLQPGMKFDDIAAQIKKLEGTEPFRVYKRYANAFDGHRIETFYRPNLRDTYFIDEKASTAEKFVRAHIWAESNRYDEYVREFLGLFYAKRSTLSKDPYYQYFLETRKKLHPKL
;
A
#
# COMPACT_ATOMS: atom_id res chain seq x y z
N MET A 1 -12.92 16.99 -2.05
CA MET A 1 -13.69 17.80 -3.02
C MET A 1 -12.86 18.62 -4.01
N ARG A 2 -11.60 19.01 -3.71
CA ARG A 2 -10.73 19.74 -4.66
C ARG A 2 -10.07 18.90 -5.77
N LEU A 3 -10.19 17.56 -5.75
CA LEU A 3 -9.67 16.68 -6.82
C LEU A 3 -10.68 16.33 -7.91
N PHE A 4 -11.98 16.56 -7.69
CA PHE A 4 -13.01 16.32 -8.72
C PHE A 4 -13.05 17.43 -9.78
N ILE A 5 -12.55 18.63 -9.46
CA ILE A 5 -12.58 19.79 -10.37
C ILE A 5 -11.50 19.67 -11.47
N LEU A 6 -10.38 19.01 -11.19
CA LEU A 6 -9.34 18.74 -12.20
C LEU A 6 -9.79 17.71 -13.25
N LEU A 7 -10.81 16.90 -12.97
CA LEU A 7 -11.32 15.87 -13.88
C LEU A 7 -12.19 16.45 -15.01
N LEU A 8 -12.75 17.65 -14.83
CA LEU A 8 -13.67 18.26 -15.79
C LEU A 8 -12.96 19.18 -16.81
N LEU A 9 -11.74 19.63 -16.50
CA LEU A 9 -11.00 20.61 -17.31
C LEU A 9 -10.25 20.00 -18.51
N VAL A 10 -10.13 18.67 -18.59
CA VAL A 10 -9.52 18.00 -19.75
C VAL A 10 -10.54 17.66 -20.85
N VAL A 11 -11.85 17.79 -20.58
CA VAL A 11 -12.91 17.44 -21.54
C VAL A 11 -13.41 18.64 -22.38
N VAL A 12 -13.09 19.89 -22.03
CA VAL A 12 -13.68 21.07 -22.70
C VAL A 12 -12.81 21.68 -23.82
N LEU A 13 -11.68 21.08 -24.17
CA LEU A 13 -10.78 21.64 -25.19
C LEU A 13 -10.97 21.06 -26.61
N VAL A 14 -12.21 20.78 -27.03
CA VAL A 14 -12.56 20.57 -28.45
C VAL A 14 -14.03 20.95 -28.72
N THR A 15 -14.40 22.23 -28.67
CA THR A 15 -15.63 22.68 -29.34
C THR A 15 -15.43 24.09 -29.89
N THR A 16 -14.84 24.20 -31.07
CA THR A 16 -15.18 25.28 -32.01
C THR A 16 -15.03 24.78 -33.44
N ASN A 17 -16.03 25.12 -34.25
CA ASN A 17 -16.14 24.99 -35.71
C ASN A 17 -16.71 23.64 -36.22
N ALA A 18 -18.02 23.59 -36.44
CA ALA A 18 -18.59 23.93 -37.76
C ALA A 18 -20.11 23.72 -37.76
N LEU A 19 -20.80 24.82 -38.06
CA LEU A 19 -22.21 24.91 -38.43
C LEU A 19 -22.38 24.35 -39.86
N THR A 20 -23.39 23.51 -40.14
CA THR A 20 -24.17 23.51 -41.41
C THR A 20 -25.40 22.57 -41.34
N THR A 21 -26.58 23.21 -41.31
CA THR A 21 -27.79 22.98 -42.13
C THR A 21 -28.33 21.56 -42.42
N THR A 22 -29.47 21.27 -41.76
CA THR A 22 -30.79 20.81 -42.27
C THR A 22 -30.89 19.74 -43.37
N THR A 23 -31.61 18.65 -43.06
CA THR A 23 -32.99 18.38 -43.54
C THR A 23 -33.73 17.38 -42.65
N GLU A 24 -35.02 17.68 -42.45
CA GLU A 24 -36.19 16.97 -41.89
C GLU A 24 -36.27 15.45 -42.17
N SER A 25 -37.10 14.60 -41.56
CA SER A 25 -38.02 14.56 -40.42
C SER A 25 -38.31 13.05 -40.22
N THR A 26 -38.62 12.55 -39.04
CA THR A 26 -39.98 12.08 -38.69
C THR A 26 -39.97 11.65 -37.22
N GLN A 27 -40.94 12.17 -36.48
CA GLN A 27 -41.26 11.83 -35.09
C GLN A 27 -41.71 10.38 -34.94
N SER A 28 -41.36 9.73 -33.84
CA SER A 28 -42.36 9.01 -33.06
C SER A 28 -41.93 8.86 -31.59
N THR A 29 -42.89 9.17 -30.74
CA THR A 29 -42.94 9.29 -29.30
C THR A 29 -42.63 8.00 -28.52
N GLY A 30 -42.05 8.13 -27.33
CA GLY A 30 -41.99 7.03 -26.36
C GLY A 30 -41.18 7.36 -25.11
N ALA A 31 -41.77 8.11 -24.18
CA ALA A 31 -41.24 8.24 -22.83
C ALA A 31 -41.32 6.90 -22.09
N THR A 32 -40.26 6.49 -21.38
CA THR A 32 -40.35 5.76 -20.11
C THR A 32 -38.99 5.71 -19.43
N ASN A 33 -38.94 6.27 -18.23
CA ASN A 33 -37.83 6.13 -17.28
C ASN A 33 -37.74 4.67 -16.82
N SER A 34 -36.56 4.05 -16.89
CA SER A 34 -36.30 2.80 -16.16
C SER A 34 -34.93 2.82 -15.48
N ARG A 35 -34.99 2.80 -14.15
CA ARG A 35 -33.87 2.66 -13.22
C ARG A 35 -33.05 1.41 -13.55
N ARG A 36 -31.74 1.56 -13.73
CA ARG A 36 -30.83 0.42 -13.85
C ARG A 36 -30.26 0.10 -12.46
N SER A 37 -30.79 -0.94 -11.84
CA SER A 37 -30.25 -1.57 -10.63
C SER A 37 -28.99 -2.37 -10.98
N LEU A 38 -27.91 -2.20 -10.20
CA LEU A 38 -26.72 -3.03 -10.25
C LEU A 38 -27.05 -4.38 -9.58
N ARG A 39 -27.05 -5.48 -10.34
CA ARG A 39 -26.96 -6.84 -9.79
C ARG A 39 -25.49 -7.24 -9.74
N LEU A 40 -24.95 -7.42 -8.54
CA LEU A 40 -23.71 -8.17 -8.31
C LEU A 40 -24.03 -9.66 -8.36
N THR A 41 -23.43 -10.40 -9.30
CA THR A 41 -23.37 -11.86 -9.24
C THR A 41 -21.96 -12.28 -8.88
N THR A 42 -21.80 -12.79 -7.66
CA THR A 42 -20.65 -13.53 -7.20
C THR A 42 -20.64 -14.91 -7.86
N LYS A 43 -19.55 -15.29 -8.52
CA LYS A 43 -19.26 -16.69 -8.84
C LYS A 43 -17.77 -16.97 -8.59
N ASN A 44 -17.54 -17.99 -7.77
CA ASN A 44 -16.25 -18.53 -7.43
C ASN A 44 -15.67 -19.40 -8.54
N ASN A 45 -14.35 -19.57 -8.45
CA ASN A 45 -13.49 -20.68 -8.88
C ASN A 45 -12.69 -20.59 -10.19
N VAL A 46 -11.37 -20.58 -9.95
CA VAL A 46 -10.33 -21.48 -10.50
C VAL A 46 -9.83 -21.20 -11.93
N ASP A 47 -8.51 -21.00 -12.00
CA ASP A 47 -7.60 -21.09 -13.14
C ASP A 47 -8.00 -20.40 -14.45
N ALA A 48 -7.68 -19.11 -14.53
CA ALA A 48 -7.59 -18.40 -15.80
C ALA A 48 -6.13 -18.06 -16.12
N VAL A 49 -5.62 -18.72 -17.16
CA VAL A 49 -4.42 -18.35 -17.91
C VAL A 49 -4.44 -16.84 -18.18
N LYS A 50 -3.40 -16.12 -17.74
CA LYS A 50 -3.26 -14.68 -18.04
C LYS A 50 -2.86 -14.51 -19.50
N GLU A 51 -3.85 -14.32 -20.37
CA GLU A 51 -3.63 -13.65 -21.65
C GLU A 51 -3.09 -12.24 -21.41
N ASP A 52 -1.91 -11.97 -21.96
CA ASP A 52 -1.29 -10.64 -21.97
C ASP A 52 -2.11 -9.71 -22.87
N MET A 53 -3.00 -8.93 -22.25
CA MET A 53 -3.73 -7.85 -22.94
C MET A 53 -2.74 -6.75 -23.36
N THR A 54 -2.28 -6.86 -24.61
CA THR A 54 -1.48 -5.85 -25.30
C THR A 54 -2.34 -4.63 -25.69
N ASP A 55 -1.79 -3.43 -25.39
CA ASP A 55 -2.11 -2.05 -25.82
C ASP A 55 -3.45 -1.72 -26.53
N THR A 56 -4.57 -2.29 -26.09
CA THR A 56 -5.89 -2.01 -26.67
C THR A 56 -6.65 -0.89 -25.94
N GLU A 57 -6.20 -0.43 -24.78
CA GLU A 57 -7.02 0.44 -23.92
C GLU A 57 -6.48 1.87 -23.79
N MET A 58 -6.60 2.61 -24.89
CA MET A 58 -7.00 4.03 -24.83
C MET A 58 -8.22 4.18 -25.74
N ARG A 59 -9.30 3.50 -25.39
CA ARG A 59 -10.62 3.73 -25.99
C ARG A 59 -11.33 4.74 -25.09
N ALA A 60 -11.40 6.00 -25.53
CA ALA A 60 -12.41 6.91 -25.04
C ALA A 60 -13.80 6.27 -25.26
N PRO A 61 -14.78 6.48 -24.37
CA PRO A 61 -16.12 5.93 -24.55
C PRO A 61 -16.80 6.69 -25.70
N GLY A 62 -16.65 6.18 -26.90
CA GLY A 62 -17.17 6.76 -28.14
C GLY A 62 -16.53 6.05 -29.32
N GLY A 63 -17.33 5.65 -30.31
CA GLY A 63 -16.97 4.63 -31.29
C GLY A 63 -15.95 5.04 -32.36
N GLY A 64 -15.48 4.01 -33.08
CA GLY A 64 -15.13 4.12 -34.50
C GLY A 64 -13.79 4.74 -34.88
N GLY A 65 -12.81 3.88 -35.15
CA GLY A 65 -11.86 4.01 -36.27
C GLY A 65 -10.97 5.24 -36.37
N LEU A 66 -9.77 5.20 -35.78
CA LEU A 66 -8.59 5.98 -36.23
C LEU A 66 -7.30 5.22 -35.91
N SER A 67 -6.83 4.38 -36.83
CA SER A 67 -5.63 3.53 -36.69
C SER A 67 -4.31 4.29 -36.86
N SER A 68 -4.32 5.53 -37.33
CA SER A 68 -3.11 6.26 -37.77
C SER A 68 -2.61 7.37 -36.83
N LEU A 69 -3.28 7.62 -35.70
CA LEU A 69 -2.88 8.67 -34.73
C LEU A 69 -2.15 8.15 -33.48
N LYS A 70 -1.89 6.84 -33.40
CA LYS A 70 -1.50 6.15 -32.15
C LYS A 70 -0.07 6.43 -31.64
N SER A 71 0.85 6.93 -32.46
CA SER A 71 2.22 7.22 -31.99
C SER A 71 2.40 8.65 -31.47
N LYS A 72 1.66 9.64 -31.97
CA LYS A 72 1.93 11.06 -31.66
C LYS A 72 1.30 11.59 -30.37
N ILE A 73 0.33 10.88 -29.78
CA ILE A 73 -0.38 11.33 -28.58
C ILE A 73 0.28 10.81 -27.29
N SER A 74 0.87 9.60 -27.31
CA SER A 74 1.61 9.04 -26.16
C SER A 74 2.78 9.92 -25.74
N ASP A 75 3.46 10.57 -26.70
CA ASP A 75 4.67 11.35 -26.44
C ASP A 75 4.37 12.76 -25.89
N LYS A 76 3.12 13.23 -26.03
CA LYS A 76 2.68 14.54 -25.52
C LYS A 76 2.13 14.48 -24.09
N ILE A 77 1.90 13.29 -23.55
CA ILE A 77 1.43 13.12 -22.17
C ILE A 77 2.65 13.11 -21.24
N PRO A 78 2.77 14.05 -20.30
CA PRO A 78 3.90 14.08 -19.38
C PRO A 78 4.03 12.74 -18.64
N LEU A 79 5.27 12.24 -18.51
CA LEU A 79 5.53 10.92 -17.93
C LEU A 79 4.94 10.74 -16.52
N LYS A 80 4.82 11.83 -15.75
CA LYS A 80 4.15 11.85 -14.44
C LYS A 80 2.64 11.52 -14.53
N VAL A 81 1.95 12.05 -15.55
CA VAL A 81 0.53 11.77 -15.79
C VAL A 81 0.35 10.31 -16.22
N LYS A 82 1.24 9.82 -17.08
CA LYS A 82 1.25 8.40 -17.51
C LYS A 82 1.46 7.44 -16.34
N LEU A 83 2.36 7.78 -15.42
CA LEU A 83 2.59 7.00 -14.20
C LEU A 83 1.41 7.00 -13.25
N ALA A 84 0.76 8.16 -13.03
CA ALA A 84 -0.46 8.23 -12.24
C ALA A 84 -1.58 7.38 -12.87
N TRP A 85 -1.75 7.46 -14.19
CA TRP A 85 -2.74 6.66 -14.92
C TRP A 85 -2.46 5.15 -14.86
N TRP A 86 -1.21 4.73 -15.10
CA TRP A 86 -0.81 3.32 -14.96
C TRP A 86 -1.07 2.78 -13.55
N GLN A 87 -0.89 3.62 -12.53
CA GLN A 87 -1.04 3.21 -11.14
C GLN A 87 -2.50 3.21 -10.67
N GLU A 88 -3.23 4.30 -10.92
CA GLU A 88 -4.51 4.60 -10.28
C GLU A 88 -5.71 4.22 -11.15
N VAL A 89 -5.52 4.12 -12.47
CA VAL A 89 -6.60 3.81 -13.41
C VAL A 89 -6.48 2.39 -13.96
N VAL A 90 -5.28 1.98 -14.37
CA VAL A 90 -5.07 0.70 -15.05
C VAL A 90 -4.48 -0.38 -14.14
N GLY A 91 -3.92 -0.01 -12.98
CA GLY A 91 -3.33 -0.96 -12.04
C GLY A 91 -2.18 -1.80 -12.63
N LYS A 92 -1.36 -1.24 -13.53
CA LYS A 92 -0.26 -1.96 -14.19
C LYS A 92 0.80 -2.42 -13.17
N SER A 93 1.34 -3.61 -13.39
CA SER A 93 2.33 -4.20 -12.49
C SER A 93 3.69 -3.47 -12.56
N PRO A 94 4.52 -3.54 -11.49
CA PRO A 94 5.87 -3.01 -11.52
C PRO A 94 6.73 -3.59 -12.65
N GLU A 95 6.53 -4.85 -13.03
CA GLU A 95 7.27 -5.52 -14.11
C GLU A 95 6.97 -4.87 -15.47
N TYR A 96 5.69 -4.51 -15.71
CA TYR A 96 5.30 -3.76 -16.90
C TYR A 96 5.99 -2.40 -16.96
N VAL A 97 5.98 -1.64 -15.85
CA VAL A 97 6.61 -0.31 -15.80
C VAL A 97 8.14 -0.42 -15.88
N LYS A 98 8.74 -1.47 -15.30
CA LYS A 98 10.17 -1.79 -15.44
C LYS A 98 10.55 -2.01 -16.90
N LYS A 99 9.75 -2.77 -17.65
CA LYS A 99 9.96 -3.01 -19.08
C LYS A 99 9.91 -1.73 -19.92
N LYS A 100 9.09 -0.74 -19.51
CA LYS A 100 8.92 0.53 -20.23
C LYS A 100 9.95 1.61 -19.86
N LEU A 101 10.39 1.67 -18.60
CA LEU A 101 11.28 2.74 -18.10
C LEU A 101 12.71 2.29 -17.80
N GLY A 102 12.93 0.98 -17.63
CA GLY A 102 14.19 0.44 -17.14
C GLY A 102 14.27 0.39 -15.60
N ALA A 103 15.02 -0.58 -15.10
CA ALA A 103 15.10 -0.91 -13.67
C ALA A 103 15.70 0.20 -12.78
N ASN A 104 16.57 1.04 -13.36
CA ASN A 104 17.29 2.08 -12.63
C ASN A 104 16.69 3.48 -12.82
N HIS A 105 15.57 3.58 -13.55
CA HIS A 105 14.96 4.87 -13.81
C HIS A 105 14.34 5.44 -12.51
N PRO A 106 14.65 6.69 -12.10
CA PRO A 106 14.18 7.24 -10.83
C PRO A 106 12.65 7.19 -10.65
N LEU A 107 11.91 7.40 -11.75
CA LEU A 107 10.45 7.31 -11.73
C LEU A 107 9.92 5.87 -11.61
N TYR A 108 10.65 4.87 -12.13
CA TYR A 108 10.29 3.47 -11.91
C TYR A 108 10.53 3.10 -10.45
N LEU A 109 11.65 3.51 -9.84
CA LEU A 109 11.89 3.31 -8.42
C LEU A 109 10.77 3.94 -7.57
N LYS A 110 10.39 5.20 -7.87
CA LYS A 110 9.26 5.87 -7.21
C LYS A 110 7.94 5.11 -7.40
N TYR A 111 7.66 4.62 -8.61
CA TYR A 111 6.46 3.82 -8.90
C TYR A 111 6.46 2.51 -8.11
N LYS A 112 7.55 1.75 -8.15
CA LYS A 112 7.74 0.50 -7.41
C LYS A 112 7.50 0.73 -5.92
N HIS A 113 8.13 1.74 -5.33
CA HIS A 113 7.93 2.09 -3.93
C HIS A 113 6.49 2.46 -3.62
N ARG A 114 5.83 3.29 -4.44
CA ARG A 114 4.43 3.67 -4.21
C ARG A 114 3.49 2.48 -4.31
N HIS A 115 3.67 1.63 -5.32
CA HIS A 115 2.89 0.42 -5.53
C HIS A 115 3.09 -0.61 -4.40
N GLU A 116 4.32 -0.83 -3.94
CA GLU A 116 4.61 -1.61 -2.73
C GLU A 116 3.85 -1.04 -1.51
N GLY A 117 3.88 0.28 -1.33
CA GLY A 117 3.21 0.92 -0.19
C GLY A 117 1.69 0.76 -0.21
N LEU A 118 1.06 0.87 -1.38
CA LEU A 118 -0.38 0.63 -1.53
C LEU A 118 -0.76 -0.81 -1.21
N LYS A 119 0.00 -1.79 -1.72
CA LYS A 119 -0.21 -3.20 -1.37
C LYS A 119 -0.06 -3.47 0.13
N MET A 120 0.94 -2.86 0.76
CA MET A 120 1.14 -3.00 2.20
C MET A 120 -0.01 -2.39 3.00
N PHE A 121 -0.54 -1.24 2.58
CA PHE A 121 -1.70 -0.61 3.21
C PHE A 121 -2.98 -1.45 3.07
N ASP A 122 -3.22 -2.00 1.88
CA ASP A 122 -4.38 -2.88 1.61
C ASP A 122 -4.31 -4.20 2.40
N LEU A 123 -3.11 -4.78 2.54
CA LEU A 123 -2.91 -5.94 3.40
C LEU A 123 -3.07 -5.58 4.89
N ALA A 124 -2.54 -4.43 5.32
CA ALA A 124 -2.66 -3.97 6.70
C ALA A 124 -4.12 -3.69 7.11
N SER A 125 -4.98 -3.26 6.18
CA SER A 125 -6.41 -2.99 6.44
C SER A 125 -7.28 -4.25 6.48
N THR A 126 -6.76 -5.41 6.07
CA THR A 126 -7.48 -6.69 6.00
C THR A 126 -7.05 -7.70 7.08
N SER A 127 -6.45 -7.22 8.18
CA SER A 127 -5.97 -8.03 9.32
C SER A 127 -4.84 -9.00 8.99
N TYR A 128 -4.06 -8.75 7.94
CA TYR A 128 -2.87 -9.53 7.62
C TYR A 128 -1.76 -9.25 8.65
N SER A 129 -1.43 -10.22 9.48
CA SER A 129 -0.50 -9.99 10.60
C SER A 129 0.94 -9.74 10.13
N THR A 130 1.71 -9.00 10.93
CA THR A 130 3.15 -8.82 10.67
C THR A 130 3.88 -10.15 10.69
N TYR A 131 3.45 -11.10 11.52
CA TYR A 131 4.03 -12.43 11.60
C TYR A 131 3.96 -13.18 10.27
N LYS A 132 2.86 -13.06 9.54
CA LYS A 132 2.75 -13.69 8.23
C LYS A 132 3.77 -13.12 7.24
N VAL A 133 3.93 -11.80 7.20
CA VAL A 133 4.96 -11.15 6.37
C VAL A 133 6.36 -11.56 6.84
N TRP A 134 6.62 -11.63 8.15
CA TRP A 134 7.88 -12.10 8.72
C TRP A 134 8.27 -13.49 8.18
N LYS A 135 7.32 -14.44 8.19
CA LYS A 135 7.53 -15.81 7.70
C LYS A 135 7.70 -15.86 6.18
N GLU A 136 6.90 -15.10 5.42
CA GLU A 136 6.99 -15.04 3.96
C GLU A 136 8.30 -14.42 3.47
N GLN A 137 8.86 -13.49 4.23
CA GLN A 137 10.18 -12.92 3.98
C GLN A 137 11.33 -13.85 4.43
N GLY A 138 11.04 -15.00 5.05
CA GLY A 138 12.06 -15.95 5.50
C GLY A 138 12.97 -15.42 6.60
N LEU A 139 12.55 -14.38 7.34
CA LEU A 139 13.41 -13.71 8.33
C LEU A 139 13.70 -14.56 9.56
N ASP A 140 12.84 -15.53 9.84
CA ASP A 140 12.95 -16.44 10.99
C ASP A 140 14.20 -17.34 10.94
N SER A 141 14.74 -17.61 9.74
CA SER A 141 15.98 -18.38 9.56
C SER A 141 17.23 -17.52 9.44
N MET A 142 17.11 -16.19 9.41
CA MET A 142 18.24 -15.28 9.21
C MET A 142 18.90 -14.85 10.53
N ILE A 143 18.17 -14.94 11.64
CA ILE A 143 18.67 -14.60 12.97
C ILE A 143 18.24 -15.65 13.99
N THR A 144 18.96 -15.72 15.09
CA THR A 144 18.60 -16.56 16.23
C THR A 144 18.53 -15.69 17.47
N LEU A 145 17.33 -15.59 18.04
CA LEU A 145 17.07 -14.84 19.26
C LEU A 145 16.44 -15.77 20.29
N GLN A 146 17.03 -15.82 21.48
CA GLN A 146 16.55 -16.64 22.60
C GLN A 146 16.09 -15.75 23.76
N PRO A 147 15.12 -16.22 24.57
CA PRO A 147 14.78 -15.55 25.82
C PRO A 147 16.01 -15.40 26.73
N GLY A 148 16.17 -14.24 27.37
CA GLY A 148 17.26 -13.98 28.30
C GLY A 148 18.58 -13.54 27.67
N MET A 149 18.67 -13.44 26.33
CA MET A 149 19.81 -12.79 25.68
C MET A 149 19.95 -11.33 26.13
N LYS A 150 21.19 -10.85 26.24
CA LYS A 150 21.45 -9.43 26.53
C LYS A 150 20.98 -8.58 25.35
N PHE A 151 20.49 -7.38 25.65
CA PHE A 151 19.96 -6.48 24.62
C PHE A 151 20.99 -6.09 23.56
N ASP A 152 22.27 -5.97 23.92
CA ASP A 152 23.33 -5.70 22.94
C ASP A 152 23.52 -6.87 21.95
N ASP A 153 23.40 -8.12 22.42
CA ASP A 153 23.48 -9.30 21.56
C ASP A 153 22.25 -9.40 20.64
N ILE A 154 21.06 -9.06 21.15
CA ILE A 154 19.84 -8.96 20.36
C ILE A 154 19.99 -7.91 19.26
N ALA A 155 20.48 -6.71 19.61
CA ALA A 155 20.71 -5.64 18.67
C ALA A 155 21.74 -6.04 17.59
N ALA A 156 22.81 -6.74 17.97
CA ALA A 156 23.80 -7.25 17.03
C ALA A 156 23.22 -8.28 16.04
N GLN A 157 22.30 -9.15 16.48
CA GLN A 157 21.60 -10.07 15.58
C GLN A 157 20.67 -9.31 14.63
N ILE A 158 19.86 -8.37 15.13
CA ILE A 158 18.95 -7.58 14.29
C ILE A 158 19.73 -6.76 13.26
N LYS A 159 20.92 -6.25 13.63
CA LYS A 159 21.83 -5.56 12.71
C LYS A 159 22.27 -6.41 11.51
N LYS A 160 22.28 -7.74 11.62
CA LYS A 160 22.57 -8.64 10.47
C LYS A 160 21.46 -8.61 9.42
N LEU A 161 20.23 -8.28 9.83
CA LEU A 161 19.11 -8.11 8.91
C LEU A 161 19.17 -6.76 8.19
N GLU A 162 19.83 -5.77 8.77
CA GLU A 162 19.98 -4.44 8.16
C GLU A 162 20.67 -4.55 6.79
N GLY A 163 20.12 -3.84 5.80
CA GLY A 163 20.61 -3.89 4.42
C GLY A 163 20.07 -5.05 3.58
N THR A 164 19.35 -6.01 4.17
CA THR A 164 18.68 -7.07 3.39
C THR A 164 17.35 -6.58 2.82
N GLU A 165 17.03 -6.99 1.59
CA GLU A 165 15.75 -6.65 0.95
C GLU A 165 14.53 -7.22 1.71
N PRO A 166 14.56 -8.46 2.24
CA PRO A 166 13.44 -9.00 3.02
C PRO A 166 13.16 -8.17 4.29
N PHE A 167 14.20 -7.73 4.98
CA PHE A 167 14.05 -6.88 6.15
C PHE A 167 13.52 -5.49 5.79
N ARG A 168 13.97 -4.89 4.66
CA ARG A 168 13.43 -3.62 4.15
C ARG A 168 11.92 -3.72 3.92
N VAL A 169 11.47 -4.80 3.27
CA VAL A 169 10.05 -5.04 2.99
C VAL A 169 9.27 -5.20 4.30
N TYR A 170 9.76 -6.04 5.22
CA TYR A 170 9.12 -6.27 6.51
C TYR A 170 9.03 -5.00 7.35
N LYS A 171 10.13 -4.25 7.52
CA LYS A 171 10.16 -3.00 8.31
C LYS A 171 9.18 -1.97 7.77
N ARG A 172 9.05 -1.88 6.45
CA ARG A 172 8.09 -0.98 5.80
C ARG A 172 6.65 -1.42 6.05
N TYR A 173 6.37 -2.72 5.93
CA TYR A 173 5.06 -3.28 6.24
C TYR A 173 4.68 -3.07 7.71
N ALA A 174 5.57 -3.39 8.65
CA ALA A 174 5.35 -3.24 10.09
C ALA A 174 4.98 -1.80 10.46
N ASN A 175 5.68 -0.81 9.90
CA ASN A 175 5.34 0.61 10.14
C ASN A 175 3.98 1.01 9.56
N ALA A 176 3.61 0.50 8.37
CA ALA A 176 2.31 0.76 7.76
C ALA A 176 1.17 0.11 8.57
N PHE A 177 1.37 -1.13 9.01
CA PHE A 177 0.47 -1.86 9.89
C PHE A 177 0.24 -1.08 11.19
N ASP A 178 1.30 -0.68 11.89
CA ASP A 178 1.19 0.07 13.14
C ASP A 178 0.52 1.42 12.97
N GLY A 179 0.84 2.14 11.89
CA GLY A 179 0.20 3.40 11.55
C GLY A 179 -1.31 3.23 11.40
N HIS A 180 -1.73 2.21 10.64
CA HIS A 180 -3.14 1.90 10.47
C HIS A 180 -3.83 1.54 11.79
N ARG A 181 -3.19 0.75 12.66
CA ARG A 181 -3.74 0.41 13.99
C ARG A 181 -3.91 1.63 14.89
N ILE A 182 -2.95 2.54 14.90
CA ILE A 182 -3.06 3.78 15.66
C ILE A 182 -4.24 4.63 15.17
N GLU A 183 -4.46 4.71 13.85
CA GLU A 183 -5.62 5.42 13.30
C GLU A 183 -6.95 4.82 13.75
N THR A 184 -7.01 3.52 14.04
CA THR A 184 -8.23 2.87 14.55
C THR A 184 -8.43 3.01 16.06
N PHE A 185 -7.42 3.39 16.85
CA PHE A 185 -7.57 3.61 18.31
C PHE A 185 -8.63 4.65 18.65
N TYR A 186 -8.78 5.66 17.79
CA TYR A 186 -9.75 6.73 17.96
C TYR A 186 -11.13 6.39 17.37
N ARG A 187 -11.34 5.15 16.95
CA ARG A 187 -12.59 4.66 16.33
C ARG A 187 -13.08 3.42 17.10
N PRO A 188 -13.96 3.59 18.11
CA PRO A 188 -14.36 2.51 19.01
C PRO A 188 -14.85 1.23 18.33
N ASN A 189 -15.56 1.36 17.21
CA ASN A 189 -16.13 0.22 16.46
C ASN A 189 -15.13 -0.50 15.54
N LEU A 190 -13.90 0.03 15.40
CA LEU A 190 -12.83 -0.51 14.56
C LEU A 190 -11.55 -0.78 15.36
N ARG A 191 -11.62 -0.69 16.69
CA ARG A 191 -10.47 -0.90 17.55
C ARG A 191 -10.20 -2.39 17.64
N ASP A 192 -9.15 -2.82 16.98
CA ASP A 192 -8.60 -4.16 17.17
C ASP A 192 -8.14 -4.33 18.61
N THR A 193 -8.40 -5.50 19.17
CA THR A 193 -7.96 -5.89 20.52
C THR A 193 -6.60 -6.60 20.48
N TYR A 194 -5.99 -6.69 19.29
CA TYR A 194 -4.87 -7.57 19.03
C TYR A 194 -3.91 -6.98 18.00
N PHE A 195 -2.66 -6.79 18.41
CA PHE A 195 -1.64 -6.05 17.64
C PHE A 195 -0.39 -6.85 17.30
N ILE A 196 -0.17 -7.96 18.01
CA ILE A 196 0.95 -8.89 17.78
C ILE A 196 0.34 -10.27 17.67
N ASP A 197 0.72 -10.98 16.60
CA ASP A 197 0.27 -12.35 16.39
C ASP A 197 0.64 -13.25 17.59
N GLU A 198 -0.23 -14.18 17.98
CA GLU A 198 -0.05 -15.14 19.08
C GLU A 198 1.07 -16.09 18.70
N LYS A 199 1.21 -16.35 17.40
CA LYS A 199 2.27 -17.15 16.80
C LYS A 199 3.54 -16.35 16.53
N ALA A 200 3.55 -15.03 16.78
CA ALA A 200 4.74 -14.20 16.58
C ALA A 200 5.91 -14.75 17.40
N SER A 201 7.02 -15.03 16.72
CA SER A 201 8.22 -15.56 17.36
C SER A 201 8.86 -14.51 18.27
N THR A 202 9.65 -14.97 19.25
CA THR A 202 10.48 -14.08 20.09
C THR A 202 11.34 -13.15 19.23
N ALA A 203 11.86 -13.67 18.11
CA ALA A 203 12.67 -12.89 17.19
C ALA A 203 11.87 -11.75 16.54
N GLU A 204 10.68 -12.04 16.03
CA GLU A 204 9.82 -11.01 15.45
C GLU A 204 9.47 -9.92 16.47
N LYS A 205 9.10 -10.31 17.70
CA LYS A 205 8.72 -9.34 18.75
C LYS A 205 9.88 -8.39 19.12
N PHE A 206 11.10 -8.89 19.22
CA PHE A 206 12.28 -8.02 19.42
C PHE A 206 12.56 -7.12 18.21
N VAL A 207 12.40 -7.65 16.99
CA VAL A 207 12.53 -6.84 15.77
C VAL A 207 11.47 -5.74 15.71
N ARG A 208 10.22 -6.03 16.05
CA ARG A 208 9.13 -5.05 16.17
C ARG A 208 9.49 -3.96 17.18
N ALA A 209 9.96 -4.34 18.36
CA ALA A 209 10.44 -3.41 19.38
C ALA A 209 11.61 -2.54 18.89
N HIS A 210 12.54 -3.11 18.13
CA HIS A 210 13.63 -2.36 17.49
C HIS A 210 13.09 -1.33 16.50
N ILE A 211 12.18 -1.72 15.61
CA ILE A 211 11.56 -0.83 14.62
C ILE A 211 10.80 0.31 15.30
N TRP A 212 10.08 0.04 16.38
CA TRP A 212 9.41 1.09 17.17
C TRP A 212 10.41 2.08 17.76
N ALA A 213 11.54 1.59 18.28
CA ALA A 213 12.60 2.44 18.82
C ALA A 213 13.24 3.31 17.72
N GLU A 214 13.57 2.72 16.57
CA GLU A 214 14.11 3.44 15.41
C GLU A 214 13.15 4.53 14.91
N SER A 215 11.87 4.20 14.76
CA SER A 215 10.82 5.14 14.32
C SER A 215 10.41 6.14 15.39
N ASN A 216 11.06 6.13 16.57
CA ASN A 216 10.73 6.95 17.74
C ASN A 216 9.23 6.89 18.08
N ARG A 217 8.66 5.68 18.12
CA ARG A 217 7.25 5.47 18.43
C ARG A 217 6.94 5.97 19.84
N TYR A 218 5.77 6.58 20.01
CA TYR A 218 5.30 7.00 21.33
C TYR A 218 5.12 5.79 22.26
N ASP A 219 5.48 6.02 23.52
CA ASP A 219 5.50 5.02 24.58
C ASP A 219 4.12 4.35 24.79
N GLU A 220 3.07 5.16 24.79
CA GLU A 220 1.68 4.72 24.93
C GLU A 220 1.26 3.73 23.84
N TYR A 221 1.67 3.94 22.59
CA TYR A 221 1.34 3.04 21.49
C TYR A 221 2.10 1.73 21.59
N VAL A 222 3.37 1.76 22.00
CA VAL A 222 4.14 0.52 22.20
C VAL A 222 3.55 -0.30 23.34
N ARG A 223 3.13 0.35 24.43
CA ARG A 223 2.41 -0.32 25.52
C ARG A 223 1.11 -0.92 25.04
N GLU A 224 0.32 -0.19 24.26
CA GLU A 224 -0.92 -0.71 23.66
C GLU A 224 -0.65 -1.94 22.77
N PHE A 225 0.34 -1.87 21.87
CA PHE A 225 0.69 -2.98 20.98
C PHE A 225 1.12 -4.24 21.72
N LEU A 226 1.77 -4.09 22.87
CA LEU A 226 2.18 -5.20 23.74
C LEU A 226 1.07 -5.66 24.70
N GLY A 227 -0.11 -5.04 24.70
CA GLY A 227 -1.19 -5.33 25.65
C GLY A 227 -0.90 -4.85 27.08
N LEU A 228 -0.02 -3.86 27.22
CA LEU A 228 0.51 -3.32 28.48
C LEU A 228 -0.01 -1.91 28.79
N PHE A 229 -1.03 -1.41 28.10
CA PHE A 229 -1.49 -0.02 28.21
C PHE A 229 -1.81 0.41 29.65
N TYR A 230 -2.59 -0.42 30.36
CA TYR A 230 -2.94 -0.21 31.78
C TYR A 230 -2.01 -0.92 32.76
N ALA A 231 -0.89 -1.49 32.28
CA ALA A 231 0.01 -2.24 33.14
C ALA A 231 0.71 -1.33 34.15
N LYS A 232 0.84 -1.81 35.39
CA LYS A 232 1.59 -1.11 36.44
C LYS A 232 3.09 -1.13 36.14
N ARG A 233 3.83 -0.19 36.72
CA ARG A 233 5.30 -0.07 36.54
C ARG A 233 6.06 -1.37 36.78
N SER A 234 5.66 -2.17 37.76
CA SER A 234 6.28 -3.47 38.09
C SER A 234 6.08 -4.54 37.00
N THR A 235 4.99 -4.47 36.24
CA THR A 235 4.75 -5.34 35.08
C THR A 235 5.55 -4.83 33.89
N LEU A 236 5.53 -3.52 33.63
CA LEU A 236 6.29 -2.90 32.55
C LEU A 236 7.79 -3.19 32.67
N SER A 237 8.35 -3.13 33.88
CA SER A 237 9.77 -3.42 34.13
C SER A 237 10.18 -4.87 33.85
N LYS A 238 9.22 -5.79 33.74
CA LYS A 238 9.46 -7.22 33.51
C LYS A 238 9.23 -7.64 32.08
N ASP A 239 8.55 -6.82 31.26
CA ASP A 239 8.33 -7.15 29.86
C ASP A 239 9.62 -6.94 29.04
N PRO A 240 10.22 -8.01 28.49
CA PRO A 240 11.52 -7.91 27.84
C PRO A 240 11.48 -7.09 26.55
N TYR A 241 10.36 -7.08 25.83
CA TYR A 241 10.23 -6.37 24.57
C TYR A 241 10.08 -4.87 24.79
N TYR A 242 9.29 -4.48 25.80
CA TYR A 242 9.14 -3.10 26.22
C TYR A 242 10.44 -2.52 26.78
N GLN A 243 11.15 -3.27 27.64
CA GLN A 243 12.45 -2.84 28.16
C GLN A 243 13.49 -2.69 27.02
N TYR A 244 13.53 -3.64 26.08
CA TYR A 244 14.40 -3.54 24.92
C TYR A 244 14.09 -2.31 24.05
N PHE A 245 12.80 -2.02 23.81
CA PHE A 245 12.37 -0.81 23.11
C PHE A 245 12.89 0.46 23.81
N LEU A 246 12.71 0.59 25.13
CA LEU A 246 13.13 1.77 25.88
C LEU A 246 14.64 1.98 25.81
N GLU A 247 15.43 0.93 26.03
CA GLU A 247 16.89 1.01 25.96
C GLU A 247 17.38 1.36 24.55
N THR A 248 16.81 0.70 23.53
CA THR A 248 17.16 0.96 22.14
C THR A 248 16.80 2.40 21.74
N ARG A 249 15.60 2.87 22.12
CA ARG A 249 15.16 4.23 21.80
C ARG A 249 16.08 5.26 22.46
N LYS A 250 16.48 5.05 23.71
CA LYS A 250 17.44 5.93 24.41
C LYS A 250 18.80 5.99 23.70
N LYS A 251 19.29 4.86 23.19
CA LYS A 251 20.56 4.80 22.43
C LYS A 251 20.45 5.53 21.08
N LEU A 252 19.34 5.36 20.36
CA LEU A 252 19.13 5.95 19.04
C LEU A 252 18.75 7.43 19.09
N HIS A 253 18.06 7.85 20.14
CA HIS A 253 17.51 9.21 20.30
C HIS A 253 17.90 9.81 21.67
N PRO A 254 19.20 10.02 21.97
CA PRO A 254 19.67 10.39 23.31
C PRO A 254 19.31 11.82 23.74
N LYS A 255 18.77 12.64 22.83
CA LYS A 255 18.39 14.04 23.06
C LYS A 255 16.89 14.24 23.28
N LEU A 256 16.12 13.14 23.32
CA LEU A 256 14.69 13.10 23.66
C LEU A 256 14.50 12.43 25.02
#